data_AF-A0A940DHY1-F1
#
_entry.id   AF-A0A940DHY1-F1
#
_cell.length_a   1.000
_cell.length_b   1.000
_cell.length_c   1.000
_cell.angle_alpha   90.00
_cell.angle_beta   90.00
_cell.angle_gamma   90.00
#
_symmetry.space_group_name_H-M   'P 1'
#
loop_
_entity.id
_entity.type
_entity.pdbx_description
1 polymer ?
#
loop_
_entity_poly.entity_id
_entity_poly.type
_entity_poly.pdbx_seq_one_letter_code
_entity_poly.pdbx_strand_id
1 'polypeptide(L)'
;MNIMNYITYGLYVLSVREGDKDSGCMINTLLQQTSQPEQVSVTVNKANYTAEILMRTRKASVAMLSTATTFDFIKGFGMRSGRDSDKFDGVEAKRAENDILVPTASIVGYLNIEVKETLDLGTHIQFLCYVTGSEVFGGEPLTYAYYHANVKPRPAAQAGSDDYVCTICGYVRKGKPEADYVCPICKHGAEVFVKAAKEAEAAPTAETAGNGKTIEIKPLKGETKNMAKFVCTVCGYVHEGDSAPEFCPICKAPAEKFVKQEGEMTWASEHVVGVAKGVSEDIIMDLRANFEGECSEVGMYLAMARVAHREGYPEVGLYYEKAAWEEAEHAAKFAELLGEVVTDSTKKNLEMRIEAENGATAGKTDLAKRAKAQNLDAIHDTVHEMARDEARHGKAFLGLYNRYFKK
;
A
#
# COMPACT_ATOMS: atom_id res chain seq x y z
N MET A 1 -15.79 -4.55 28.89
CA MET A 1 -16.36 -4.56 27.52
C MET A 1 -15.30 -3.97 26.60
N ASN A 2 -14.90 -4.67 25.53
CA ASN A 2 -13.83 -4.20 24.65
C ASN A 2 -14.43 -3.39 23.49
N ILE A 3 -14.06 -2.10 23.36
CA ILE A 3 -14.55 -1.21 22.30
C ILE A 3 -14.25 -1.74 20.90
N MET A 4 -13.18 -2.55 20.75
CA MET A 4 -12.78 -3.16 19.48
C MET A 4 -13.87 -4.06 18.86
N ASN A 5 -14.78 -4.60 19.68
CA ASN A 5 -15.89 -5.44 19.20
C ASN A 5 -17.01 -4.67 18.49
N TYR A 6 -17.01 -3.32 18.58
CA TYR A 6 -18.00 -2.47 17.92
C TYR A 6 -17.57 -2.01 16.53
N ILE A 7 -16.31 -2.27 16.14
CA ILE A 7 -15.84 -1.95 14.79
C ILE A 7 -16.52 -2.92 13.81
N THR A 8 -17.10 -2.36 12.76
CA THR A 8 -17.82 -3.13 11.75
C THR A 8 -16.87 -3.66 10.69
N TYR A 9 -17.13 -4.89 10.27
CA TYR A 9 -16.37 -5.57 9.22
C TYR A 9 -17.32 -6.38 8.35
N GLY A 10 -17.00 -6.50 7.06
CA GLY A 10 -17.51 -7.60 6.25
C GLY A 10 -16.77 -8.90 6.57
N LEU A 11 -17.09 -9.94 5.83
CA LEU A 11 -16.35 -11.19 5.86
C LEU A 11 -16.03 -11.63 4.43
N TYR A 12 -14.80 -12.09 4.24
CA TYR A 12 -14.23 -12.29 2.91
C TYR A 12 -13.38 -13.56 2.85
N VAL A 13 -13.26 -14.13 1.66
CA VAL A 13 -12.23 -15.13 1.35
C VAL A 13 -11.13 -14.43 0.56
N LEU A 14 -9.91 -14.44 1.09
CA LEU A 14 -8.71 -14.04 0.38
C LEU A 14 -8.09 -15.27 -0.29
N SER A 15 -8.18 -15.32 -1.62
CA SER A 15 -7.62 -16.38 -2.47
C SER A 15 -6.27 -15.97 -3.06
N VAL A 16 -5.37 -16.94 -3.17
CA VAL A 16 -4.02 -16.78 -3.72
C VAL A 16 -3.65 -18.03 -4.52
N ARG A 17 -2.69 -17.87 -5.43
CA ARG A 17 -2.13 -18.97 -6.21
C ARG A 17 -0.62 -18.89 -6.28
N GLU A 18 0.05 -20.04 -6.24
CA GLU A 18 1.48 -20.21 -6.53
C GLU A 18 1.68 -21.46 -7.40
N GLY A 19 2.22 -21.29 -8.62
CA GLY A 19 2.32 -22.38 -9.59
C GLY A 19 0.92 -22.93 -9.90
N ASP A 20 0.71 -24.23 -9.69
CA ASP A 20 -0.58 -24.90 -9.90
C ASP A 20 -1.43 -25.03 -8.63
N LYS A 21 -0.97 -24.45 -7.51
CA LYS A 21 -1.64 -24.58 -6.21
C LYS A 21 -2.42 -23.32 -5.86
N ASP A 22 -3.73 -23.47 -5.74
CA ASP A 22 -4.62 -22.46 -5.17
C ASP A 22 -4.79 -22.66 -3.66
N SER A 23 -4.97 -21.56 -2.93
CA SER A 23 -5.27 -21.56 -1.50
C SER A 23 -6.06 -20.32 -1.13
N GLY A 24 -6.68 -20.31 0.06
CA GLY A 24 -7.31 -19.11 0.58
C GLY A 24 -7.47 -19.13 2.09
N CYS A 25 -7.83 -17.99 2.68
CA CYS A 25 -8.21 -17.91 4.09
C CYS A 25 -9.35 -16.91 4.30
N MET A 26 -10.07 -17.11 5.41
CA MET A 26 -11.01 -16.10 5.89
C MET A 26 -10.28 -14.86 6.36
N ILE A 27 -10.77 -13.69 5.94
CA ILE A 27 -10.38 -12.39 6.49
C ILE A 27 -11.65 -11.56 6.75
N ASN A 28 -11.59 -10.67 7.72
CA ASN A 28 -12.59 -9.62 7.94
C ASN A 28 -11.99 -8.21 7.76
N THR A 29 -10.66 -8.09 7.79
CA THR A 29 -9.95 -6.82 7.63
C THR A 29 -9.65 -6.54 6.15
N LEU A 30 -10.67 -6.08 5.43
CA LEU A 30 -10.57 -5.47 4.10
C LEU A 30 -11.14 -4.05 4.19
N LEU A 31 -10.39 -3.04 3.74
CA LEU A 31 -10.87 -1.66 3.68
C LEU A 31 -10.40 -0.97 2.40
N GLN A 32 -11.30 -0.25 1.73
CA GLN A 32 -10.90 0.68 0.66
C GLN A 32 -10.06 1.82 1.26
N GLN A 33 -8.97 2.17 0.57
CA GLN A 33 -8.04 3.22 0.99
C GLN A 33 -8.16 4.47 0.10
N THR A 34 -8.24 4.29 -1.22
CA THR A 34 -8.34 5.38 -2.19
C THR A 34 -9.29 5.01 -3.33
N SER A 35 -9.86 6.03 -3.97
CA SER A 35 -10.70 5.88 -5.17
C SER A 35 -9.93 6.11 -6.47
N GLN A 36 -8.85 6.92 -6.45
CA GLN A 36 -8.01 7.17 -7.62
C GLN A 36 -6.53 7.27 -7.22
N PRO A 37 -5.69 6.30 -7.60
CA PRO A 37 -6.07 4.98 -8.15
C PRO A 37 -6.90 4.19 -7.13
N GLU A 38 -7.69 3.21 -7.57
CA GLU A 38 -8.45 2.35 -6.66
C GLU A 38 -7.50 1.46 -5.84
N GLN A 39 -7.53 1.63 -4.52
CA GLN A 39 -6.71 0.84 -3.60
C GLN A 39 -7.52 0.30 -2.44
N VAL A 40 -7.14 -0.90 -2.01
CA VAL A 40 -7.67 -1.56 -0.82
C VAL A 40 -6.51 -2.01 0.06
N SER A 41 -6.77 -2.15 1.36
CA SER A 41 -5.88 -2.84 2.28
C SER A 41 -6.51 -4.17 2.70
N VAL A 42 -5.69 -5.22 2.76
CA VAL A 42 -6.04 -6.49 3.42
C VAL A 42 -5.03 -6.79 4.51
N THR A 43 -5.48 -7.21 5.68
CA THR A 43 -4.59 -7.57 6.79
C THR A 43 -4.70 -9.06 7.07
N VAL A 44 -3.56 -9.75 7.08
CA VAL A 44 -3.49 -11.22 7.19
C VAL A 44 -2.49 -11.62 8.25
N ASN A 45 -2.83 -12.64 9.04
CA ASN A 45 -1.93 -13.19 10.05
C ASN A 45 -0.71 -13.85 9.37
N LYS A 46 0.50 -13.58 9.88
CA LYS A 46 1.76 -14.14 9.33
C LYS A 46 1.82 -15.66 9.34
N ALA A 47 1.11 -16.32 10.25
CA ALA A 47 1.06 -17.78 10.33
C ALA A 47 0.24 -18.42 9.19
N ASN A 48 -0.60 -17.64 8.51
CA ASN A 48 -1.44 -18.16 7.43
C ASN A 48 -0.59 -18.47 6.19
N TYR A 49 -0.74 -19.67 5.64
CA TYR A 49 -0.12 -20.04 4.36
C TYR A 49 -0.48 -19.07 3.22
N THR A 50 -1.69 -18.53 3.24
CA THR A 50 -2.14 -17.48 2.31
C THR A 50 -1.25 -16.24 2.37
N ALA A 51 -0.80 -15.82 3.56
CA ALA A 51 0.07 -14.66 3.72
C ALA A 51 1.46 -14.92 3.09
N GLU A 52 2.00 -16.12 3.25
CA GLU A 52 3.29 -16.49 2.64
C GLU A 52 3.23 -16.47 1.12
N ILE A 53 2.17 -17.04 0.53
CA ILE A 53 1.99 -17.02 -0.92
C ILE A 53 1.82 -15.58 -1.39
N LEU A 54 0.97 -14.78 -0.74
CA LEU A 54 0.73 -13.39 -1.14
C LEU A 54 2.01 -12.54 -1.09
N MET A 55 2.87 -12.76 -0.09
CA MET A 55 4.19 -12.11 -0.01
C MET A 55 5.07 -12.42 -1.22
N ARG A 56 5.04 -13.67 -1.72
CA ARG A 56 5.87 -14.11 -2.86
C ARG A 56 5.27 -13.71 -4.22
N THR A 57 3.97 -13.93 -4.41
CA THR A 57 3.31 -13.81 -5.72
C THR A 57 2.71 -12.44 -5.97
N ARG A 58 2.50 -11.66 -4.89
CA ARG A 58 2.01 -10.27 -4.94
C ARG A 58 0.63 -10.12 -5.58
N LYS A 59 -0.10 -11.20 -5.79
CA LYS A 59 -1.43 -11.22 -6.42
C LYS A 59 -2.41 -12.03 -5.59
N ALA A 60 -3.63 -11.52 -5.46
CA ALA A 60 -4.73 -12.20 -4.79
C ALA A 60 -6.07 -11.84 -5.41
N SER A 61 -7.10 -12.59 -5.03
CA SER A 61 -8.49 -12.21 -5.24
C SER A 61 -9.24 -12.24 -3.92
N VAL A 62 -10.11 -11.25 -3.67
CA VAL A 62 -10.88 -11.12 -2.44
C VAL A 62 -12.36 -11.28 -2.77
N ALA A 63 -12.96 -12.40 -2.36
CA ALA A 63 -14.37 -12.67 -2.53
C ALA A 63 -15.17 -12.18 -1.31
N MET A 64 -16.19 -11.35 -1.54
CA MET A 64 -17.08 -10.82 -0.52
C MET A 64 -18.22 -11.79 -0.27
N LEU A 65 -18.32 -12.32 0.95
CA LEU A 65 -19.35 -13.30 1.29
C LEU A 65 -20.74 -12.67 1.34
N SER A 66 -21.77 -13.44 0.99
CA SER A 66 -23.17 -13.05 1.12
C SER A 66 -23.83 -13.71 2.32
N THR A 67 -24.99 -13.19 2.75
CA THR A 67 -25.80 -13.74 3.86
C THR A 67 -26.27 -15.18 3.60
N ALA A 68 -26.19 -15.67 2.36
CA ALA A 68 -26.43 -17.06 1.99
C ALA A 68 -25.24 -18.00 2.27
N THR A 69 -24.13 -17.51 2.83
CA THR A 69 -22.96 -18.34 3.14
C THR A 69 -23.23 -19.26 4.33
N THR A 70 -22.93 -20.54 4.17
CA THR A 70 -23.09 -21.54 5.23
C THR A 70 -21.89 -21.55 6.18
N PHE A 71 -22.11 -22.06 7.40
CA PHE A 71 -21.01 -22.23 8.36
C PHE A 71 -19.93 -23.19 7.87
N ASP A 72 -20.31 -24.27 7.17
CA ASP A 72 -19.36 -25.26 6.65
C ASP A 72 -18.41 -24.65 5.61
N PHE A 73 -18.91 -23.74 4.78
CA PHE A 73 -18.08 -22.97 3.86
C PHE A 73 -17.03 -22.13 4.61
N ILE A 74 -17.47 -21.37 5.63
CA ILE A 74 -16.57 -20.52 6.44
C ILE A 74 -15.54 -21.38 7.18
N LYS A 75 -15.96 -22.52 7.72
CA LYS A 75 -15.07 -23.50 8.38
C LYS A 75 -14.02 -24.03 7.40
N GLY A 76 -14.42 -24.30 6.16
CA GLY A 76 -13.55 -24.78 5.09
C GLY A 76 -12.34 -23.86 4.85
N PHE A 77 -12.55 -22.55 4.82
CA PHE A 77 -11.50 -21.56 4.60
C PHE A 77 -10.84 -21.03 5.89
N GLY A 78 -11.55 -21.07 7.03
CA GLY A 78 -11.13 -20.45 8.29
C GLY A 78 -10.47 -21.39 9.31
N MET A 79 -10.72 -22.70 9.24
CA MET A 79 -10.22 -23.67 10.24
C MET A 79 -9.27 -24.74 9.66
N ARG A 80 -9.03 -24.71 8.35
CA ARG A 80 -8.05 -25.57 7.67
C ARG A 80 -6.84 -24.77 7.21
N SER A 81 -5.69 -25.41 7.06
CA SER A 81 -4.50 -24.81 6.46
C SER A 81 -4.38 -25.22 5.00
N GLY A 82 -4.04 -24.27 4.11
CA GLY A 82 -3.77 -24.58 2.70
C GLY A 82 -2.45 -25.31 2.48
N ARG A 83 -1.62 -25.48 3.53
CA ARG A 83 -0.41 -26.31 3.46
C ARG A 83 -0.79 -27.77 3.24
N ASP A 84 -1.77 -28.22 4.00
CA ASP A 84 -2.07 -29.65 4.21
C ASP A 84 -3.42 -30.07 3.62
N SER A 85 -4.16 -29.14 3.01
CA SER A 85 -5.46 -29.42 2.42
C SER A 85 -5.74 -28.55 1.20
N ASP A 86 -6.44 -29.13 0.22
CA ASP A 86 -7.09 -28.36 -0.82
C ASP A 86 -8.36 -27.71 -0.24
N LYS A 87 -8.38 -26.38 -0.23
CA LYS A 87 -9.50 -25.62 0.32
C LYS A 87 -10.63 -25.39 -0.68
N PHE A 88 -10.36 -25.58 -1.97
CA PHE A 88 -11.34 -25.45 -3.04
C PHE A 88 -11.97 -26.79 -3.43
N ASP A 89 -11.45 -27.91 -2.91
CA ASP A 89 -12.11 -29.21 -3.06
C ASP A 89 -13.56 -29.17 -2.54
N GLY A 90 -14.50 -29.53 -3.42
CA GLY A 90 -15.95 -29.46 -3.16
C GLY A 90 -16.53 -28.04 -3.10
N VAL A 91 -15.77 -27.00 -3.42
CA VAL A 91 -16.25 -25.61 -3.48
C VAL A 91 -16.55 -25.23 -4.92
N GLU A 92 -17.76 -24.73 -5.19
CA GLU A 92 -18.08 -24.14 -6.48
C GLU A 92 -17.24 -22.86 -6.66
N ALA A 93 -16.32 -22.90 -7.62
CA ALA A 93 -15.35 -21.85 -7.85
C ALA A 93 -15.06 -21.69 -9.34
N LYS A 94 -14.58 -20.51 -9.71
CA LYS A 94 -14.11 -20.21 -11.06
C LYS A 94 -12.72 -19.59 -11.03
N ARG A 95 -12.04 -19.65 -12.17
CA ARG A 95 -10.77 -18.96 -12.40
C ARG A 95 -11.05 -17.49 -12.75
N ALA A 96 -10.54 -16.56 -11.95
CA ALA A 96 -10.62 -15.12 -12.25
C ALA A 96 -9.58 -14.72 -13.32
N GLU A 97 -9.70 -13.51 -13.86
CA GLU A 97 -8.81 -12.97 -14.90
C GLU A 97 -7.33 -12.97 -14.51
N ASN A 98 -7.02 -12.84 -13.22
CA ASN A 98 -5.66 -12.92 -12.68
C ASN A 98 -5.16 -14.35 -12.43
N ASP A 99 -5.87 -15.36 -12.95
CA ASP A 99 -5.57 -16.79 -12.86
C ASP A 99 -5.65 -17.38 -11.42
N ILE A 100 -6.42 -16.75 -10.53
CA ILE A 100 -6.65 -17.23 -9.15
C ILE A 100 -8.06 -17.80 -9.01
N LEU A 101 -8.22 -18.94 -8.30
CA LEU A 101 -9.56 -19.47 -8.01
C LEU A 101 -10.31 -18.59 -7.01
N VAL A 102 -11.56 -18.26 -7.36
CA VAL A 102 -12.50 -17.55 -6.50
C VAL A 102 -13.77 -18.38 -6.33
N PRO A 103 -14.30 -18.52 -5.11
CA PRO A 103 -15.63 -19.12 -4.92
C PRO A 103 -16.69 -18.32 -5.69
N THR A 104 -17.69 -19.00 -6.24
CA THR A 104 -18.82 -18.35 -6.95
C THR A 104 -20.13 -18.49 -6.19
N ALA A 105 -20.29 -19.56 -5.42
CA ALA A 105 -21.44 -19.75 -4.55
C ALA A 105 -21.34 -18.89 -3.29
N SER A 106 -22.48 -18.34 -2.87
CA SER A 106 -22.63 -17.58 -1.61
C SER A 106 -21.71 -16.35 -1.49
N ILE A 107 -21.37 -15.70 -2.60
CA ILE A 107 -20.64 -14.44 -2.60
C ILE A 107 -21.42 -13.34 -3.32
N VAL A 108 -21.18 -12.09 -2.94
CA VAL A 108 -21.73 -10.90 -3.62
C VAL A 108 -20.93 -10.57 -4.89
N GLY A 109 -19.65 -10.87 -4.88
CA GLY A 109 -18.68 -10.55 -5.92
C GLY A 109 -17.25 -10.70 -5.42
N TYR A 110 -16.28 -10.40 -6.27
CA TYR A 110 -14.86 -10.40 -5.90
C TYR A 110 -14.08 -9.25 -6.52
N LEU A 111 -12.93 -8.97 -5.92
CA LEU A 111 -11.90 -8.04 -6.42
C LEU A 111 -10.63 -8.83 -6.75
N ASN A 112 -9.98 -8.50 -7.85
CA ASN A 112 -8.60 -8.89 -8.13
C ASN A 112 -7.69 -7.78 -7.62
N ILE A 113 -6.63 -8.16 -6.89
CA ILE A 113 -5.72 -7.21 -6.26
C ILE A 113 -4.26 -7.55 -6.54
N GLU A 114 -3.45 -6.51 -6.72
CA GLU A 114 -1.99 -6.61 -6.84
C GLU A 114 -1.34 -5.78 -5.73
N VAL A 115 -0.43 -6.39 -4.98
CA VAL A 115 0.17 -5.75 -3.82
C VAL A 115 1.13 -4.65 -4.28
N LYS A 116 0.91 -3.44 -3.77
CA LYS A 116 1.78 -2.28 -3.91
C LYS A 116 2.83 -2.26 -2.81
N GLU A 117 2.40 -2.33 -1.56
CA GLU A 117 3.27 -2.16 -0.39
C GLU A 117 2.80 -3.06 0.77
N THR A 118 3.71 -3.35 1.69
CA THR A 118 3.42 -4.16 2.88
C THR A 118 3.88 -3.42 4.12
N LEU A 119 3.03 -3.42 5.15
CA LEU A 119 3.34 -2.90 6.47
C LEU A 119 3.33 -4.04 7.48
N ASP A 120 4.42 -4.18 8.23
CA ASP A 120 4.53 -5.15 9.32
C ASP A 120 3.82 -4.62 10.58
N LEU A 121 2.82 -5.34 11.06
CA LEU A 121 2.04 -5.02 12.26
C LEU A 121 2.33 -6.00 13.41
N GLY A 122 3.52 -6.60 13.43
CA GLY A 122 3.93 -7.60 14.41
C GLY A 122 3.41 -8.99 14.07
N THR A 123 2.20 -9.34 14.52
CA THR A 123 1.60 -10.67 14.26
C THR A 123 0.94 -10.78 12.88
N HIS A 124 0.63 -9.64 12.26
CA HIS A 124 -0.04 -9.55 10.97
C HIS A 124 0.80 -8.73 9.99
N ILE A 125 0.52 -8.89 8.70
CA ILE A 125 1.00 -8.03 7.63
C ILE A 125 -0.23 -7.36 7.02
N GLN A 126 -0.18 -6.04 6.88
CA GLN A 126 -1.12 -5.30 6.05
C GLN A 126 -0.54 -5.17 4.65
N PHE A 127 -1.35 -5.51 3.65
CA PHE A 127 -1.02 -5.40 2.23
C PHE A 127 -1.83 -4.26 1.64
N LEU A 128 -1.17 -3.18 1.23
CA LEU A 128 -1.79 -2.13 0.41
C LEU A 128 -1.75 -2.59 -1.04
N CYS A 129 -2.90 -2.63 -1.69
CA CYS A 129 -3.04 -3.23 -3.01
C CYS A 129 -3.78 -2.32 -3.99
N TYR A 130 -3.37 -2.36 -5.26
CA TYR A 130 -4.18 -1.86 -6.37
C TYR A 130 -5.31 -2.83 -6.68
N VAL A 131 -6.50 -2.32 -6.98
CA VAL A 131 -7.57 -3.12 -7.58
C VAL A 131 -7.32 -3.21 -9.07
N THR A 132 -7.21 -4.43 -9.60
CA THR A 132 -6.89 -4.67 -11.02
C THR A 132 -8.06 -5.22 -11.83
N GLY A 133 -9.16 -5.58 -11.15
CA GLY A 133 -10.38 -6.08 -11.77
C GLY A 133 -11.41 -6.47 -10.72
N SER A 134 -12.65 -6.65 -11.13
CA SER A 134 -13.74 -7.05 -10.23
C SER A 134 -14.88 -7.71 -11.00
N GLU A 135 -15.72 -8.44 -10.28
CA GLU A 135 -16.99 -8.95 -10.79
C GLU A 135 -18.04 -8.98 -9.69
N VAL A 136 -19.28 -8.66 -10.05
CA VAL A 136 -20.40 -8.55 -9.12
C VAL A 136 -21.52 -9.49 -9.54
N PHE A 137 -21.97 -10.33 -8.61
CA PHE A 137 -23.07 -11.28 -8.78
C PHE A 137 -24.36 -10.80 -8.11
N GLY A 138 -24.25 -9.88 -7.14
CA GLY A 138 -25.37 -9.35 -6.36
C GLY A 138 -25.66 -10.16 -5.10
N GLY A 139 -26.64 -9.68 -4.31
CA GLY A 139 -26.99 -10.25 -3.00
C GLY A 139 -26.57 -9.35 -1.83
N GLU A 140 -26.92 -9.77 -0.62
CA GLU A 140 -26.66 -9.01 0.61
C GLU A 140 -25.31 -9.41 1.22
N PRO A 141 -24.38 -8.48 1.48
CA PRO A 141 -23.09 -8.78 2.09
C PRO A 141 -23.21 -9.33 3.51
N LEU A 142 -22.43 -10.36 3.82
CA LEU A 142 -22.34 -10.91 5.16
C LEU A 142 -21.37 -10.08 6.00
N THR A 143 -21.92 -9.46 7.05
CA THR A 143 -21.12 -8.75 8.04
C THR A 143 -20.60 -9.70 9.11
N TYR A 144 -19.49 -9.34 9.75
CA TYR A 144 -18.95 -10.09 10.88
C TYR A 144 -19.93 -10.17 12.05
N ALA A 145 -20.71 -9.11 12.28
CA ALA A 145 -21.80 -9.10 13.26
C ALA A 145 -22.90 -10.11 12.88
N TYR A 146 -23.33 -10.13 11.62
CA TYR A 146 -24.32 -11.09 11.11
C TYR A 146 -23.82 -12.53 11.25
N TYR A 147 -22.55 -12.79 10.94
CA TYR A 147 -21.92 -14.10 11.12
C TYR A 147 -22.08 -14.62 12.56
N HIS A 148 -21.72 -13.81 13.56
CA HIS A 148 -21.83 -14.20 14.96
C HIS A 148 -23.27 -14.35 15.44
N ALA A 149 -24.20 -13.57 14.88
CA ALA A 149 -25.60 -13.60 15.29
C ALA A 149 -26.39 -14.77 14.67
N ASN A 150 -26.12 -15.10 13.39
CA ASN A 150 -27.03 -15.89 12.56
C ASN A 150 -26.38 -17.10 11.87
N VAL A 151 -25.08 -17.06 11.57
CA VAL A 151 -24.43 -18.13 10.77
C VAL A 151 -23.62 -19.08 11.64
N LYS A 152 -22.92 -18.55 12.64
CA LYS A 152 -22.16 -19.36 13.58
C LYS A 152 -23.13 -20.19 14.42
N PRO A 153 -23.00 -21.53 14.45
CA PRO A 153 -23.87 -22.38 15.24
C PRO A 153 -23.87 -21.92 16.69
N ARG A 154 -25.05 -21.56 17.20
CA ARG A 154 -25.23 -21.43 18.64
C ARG A 154 -25.14 -22.85 19.21
N PRO A 155 -24.35 -23.07 20.28
CA PRO A 155 -24.35 -24.36 20.96
C PRO A 155 -25.80 -24.72 21.31
N ALA A 156 -26.22 -25.92 20.94
CA ALA A 156 -27.53 -26.41 21.32
C ALA A 156 -27.73 -26.22 22.83
N ALA A 157 -28.87 -25.65 23.20
CA ALA A 157 -29.35 -25.54 24.56
C ALA A 157 -29.60 -26.94 25.14
N GLN A 158 -28.52 -27.63 25.52
CA GLN A 158 -28.53 -28.77 26.43
C GLN A 158 -27.47 -28.57 27.52
N ALA A 159 -27.23 -27.30 27.88
CA ALA A 159 -26.49 -26.95 29.08
C ALA A 159 -27.46 -26.99 30.26
N GLY A 160 -27.23 -27.89 31.23
CA GLY A 160 -27.91 -27.85 32.52
C GLY A 160 -27.51 -26.58 33.28
N SER A 161 -28.26 -26.21 34.32
CA SER A 161 -28.02 -24.98 35.10
C SER A 161 -26.64 -24.88 35.77
N ASP A 162 -25.84 -25.95 35.76
CA ASP A 162 -24.50 -26.03 36.33
C ASP A 162 -23.37 -26.07 35.29
N ASP A 163 -23.71 -25.88 34.03
CA ASP A 163 -22.74 -25.91 32.93
C ASP A 163 -22.17 -24.51 32.62
N TYR A 164 -20.90 -24.53 32.20
CA TYR A 164 -20.15 -23.34 31.78
C TYR A 164 -19.93 -23.38 30.27
N VAL A 165 -20.24 -22.26 29.61
CA VAL A 165 -20.17 -22.10 28.17
C VAL A 165 -19.04 -21.14 27.83
N CYS A 166 -18.15 -21.56 26.92
CA CYS A 166 -17.15 -20.69 26.33
C CYS A 166 -17.83 -19.60 25.50
N THR A 167 -17.66 -18.33 25.85
CA THR A 167 -18.24 -17.18 25.12
C THR A 167 -17.63 -16.98 23.72
N ILE A 168 -16.46 -17.56 23.45
CA ILE A 168 -15.79 -17.43 22.15
C ILE A 168 -16.27 -18.47 21.14
N CYS A 169 -16.39 -19.74 21.51
CA CYS A 169 -16.73 -20.82 20.58
C CYS A 169 -17.94 -21.65 20.99
N GLY A 170 -18.47 -21.43 22.20
CA GLY A 170 -19.65 -22.11 22.66
C GLY A 170 -19.42 -23.52 23.24
N TYR A 171 -18.17 -23.95 23.41
CA TYR A 171 -17.86 -25.20 24.09
C TYR A 171 -18.48 -25.24 25.50
N VAL A 172 -19.28 -26.27 25.78
CA VAL A 172 -19.99 -26.47 27.05
C VAL A 172 -19.22 -27.51 27.87
N ARG A 173 -18.96 -27.18 29.14
CA ARG A 173 -18.38 -28.11 30.12
C ARG A 173 -19.19 -28.13 31.40
N LYS A 174 -19.13 -29.28 32.08
CA LYS A 174 -19.67 -29.43 33.43
C LYS A 174 -18.71 -28.80 34.44
N GLY A 175 -19.22 -27.90 35.27
CA GLY A 175 -18.45 -27.24 36.33
C GLY A 175 -17.48 -26.16 35.85
N LYS A 176 -17.11 -25.27 36.78
CA LYS A 176 -16.26 -24.10 36.52
C LYS A 176 -14.84 -24.49 36.10
N PRO A 177 -14.24 -23.88 35.06
CA PRO A 177 -12.83 -24.08 34.71
C PRO A 177 -11.85 -23.63 35.79
N GLU A 178 -10.83 -24.47 36.00
CA GLU A 178 -9.59 -24.12 36.72
C GLU A 178 -8.83 -23.04 35.93
N ALA A 179 -7.99 -22.25 36.58
CA ALA A 179 -7.41 -21.03 35.99
C ALA A 179 -6.53 -21.30 34.77
N ASP A 180 -5.89 -22.46 34.70
CA ASP A 180 -5.03 -22.94 33.61
C ASP A 180 -5.80 -23.70 32.52
N TYR A 181 -7.11 -23.85 32.67
CA TYR A 181 -7.91 -24.60 31.71
C TYR A 181 -8.00 -23.88 30.36
N VAL A 182 -7.60 -24.56 29.30
CA VAL A 182 -7.67 -24.05 27.93
C VAL A 182 -8.83 -24.69 27.19
N CYS A 183 -9.69 -23.87 26.59
CA CYS A 183 -10.81 -24.32 25.78
C CYS A 183 -10.30 -25.26 24.66
N PRO A 184 -10.80 -26.51 24.57
CA PRO A 184 -10.28 -27.49 23.62
C PRO A 184 -10.55 -27.09 22.16
N ILE A 185 -11.56 -26.26 21.92
CA ILE A 185 -11.96 -25.79 20.59
C ILE A 185 -11.20 -24.52 20.19
N CYS A 186 -11.32 -23.42 20.94
CA CYS A 186 -10.76 -22.12 20.54
C CYS A 186 -9.41 -21.78 21.17
N LYS A 187 -8.86 -22.64 22.04
CA LYS A 187 -7.55 -22.46 22.69
C LYS A 187 -7.40 -21.21 23.57
N HIS A 188 -8.49 -20.53 23.91
CA HIS A 188 -8.51 -19.44 24.90
C HIS A 188 -8.64 -20.01 26.32
N GLY A 189 -8.17 -19.28 27.33
CA GLY A 189 -8.11 -19.75 28.71
C GLY A 189 -9.47 -19.77 29.42
N ALA A 190 -9.45 -20.07 30.71
CA ALA A 190 -10.63 -20.24 31.54
C ALA A 190 -11.50 -18.98 31.65
N GLU A 191 -10.91 -17.81 31.43
CA GLU A 191 -11.53 -16.50 31.54
C GLU A 191 -12.71 -16.29 30.59
N VAL A 192 -12.77 -17.06 29.49
CA VAL A 192 -13.84 -16.92 28.50
C VAL A 192 -15.08 -17.76 28.82
N PHE A 193 -15.10 -18.50 29.92
CA PHE A 193 -16.23 -19.37 30.29
C PHE A 193 -17.20 -18.68 31.26
N VAL A 194 -18.48 -18.66 30.91
CA VAL A 194 -19.56 -18.11 31.75
C VAL A 194 -20.58 -19.18 32.09
N LYS A 195 -21.24 -19.06 33.25
CA LYS A 195 -22.31 -19.98 33.67
C LYS A 195 -23.54 -19.78 32.77
N ALA A 196 -24.14 -20.85 32.26
CA ALA A 196 -25.31 -20.76 31.39
C ALA A 196 -26.50 -20.09 32.12
N ALA A 197 -27.06 -19.03 31.54
CA ALA A 197 -28.25 -18.34 32.05
C ALA A 197 -29.53 -18.79 31.32
N LYS A 198 -30.68 -18.73 32.01
CA LYS A 198 -32.01 -18.97 31.40
C LYS A 198 -32.45 -17.79 30.52
N GLU A 199 -33.16 -18.12 29.45
CA GLU A 199 -33.52 -17.36 28.25
C GLU A 199 -34.03 -15.91 28.43
N ALA A 200 -33.84 -15.08 27.39
CA ALA A 200 -34.62 -13.85 27.12
C ALA A 200 -34.79 -13.62 25.59
N GLU A 201 -35.96 -13.09 25.23
CA GLU A 201 -36.60 -12.98 23.90
C GLU A 201 -36.00 -11.96 22.92
N ALA A 202 -36.41 -12.11 21.65
CA ALA A 202 -35.99 -11.36 20.46
C ALA A 202 -36.61 -9.96 20.32
N ALA A 203 -35.95 -9.09 19.53
CA ALA A 203 -36.42 -7.76 19.10
C ALA A 203 -35.99 -7.51 17.63
N PRO A 204 -36.54 -6.50 16.92
CA PRO A 204 -37.34 -6.69 15.70
C PRO A 204 -36.64 -6.31 14.39
N THR A 205 -37.25 -6.77 13.28
CA THR A 205 -36.87 -6.55 11.87
C THR A 205 -37.16 -5.12 11.40
N ALA A 206 -36.24 -4.55 10.60
CA ALA A 206 -36.42 -3.26 9.92
C ALA A 206 -36.61 -3.44 8.40
N GLU A 207 -37.47 -2.57 7.86
CA GLU A 207 -38.13 -2.63 6.56
C GLU A 207 -37.27 -2.16 5.38
N THR A 208 -37.71 -2.57 4.19
CA THR A 208 -37.25 -2.22 2.84
C THR A 208 -37.44 -0.75 2.46
N ALA A 209 -36.48 -0.17 1.74
CA ALA A 209 -36.71 1.00 0.89
C ALA A 209 -35.97 0.83 -0.45
N GLY A 210 -36.71 0.99 -1.55
CA GLY A 210 -36.22 0.77 -2.91
C GLY A 210 -35.97 2.04 -3.72
N ASN A 211 -35.75 1.76 -5.01
CA ASN A 211 -35.75 2.60 -6.21
C ASN A 211 -34.48 3.37 -6.57
N GLY A 212 -33.86 2.89 -7.65
CA GLY A 212 -32.82 3.57 -8.40
C GLY A 212 -33.34 4.62 -9.39
N LYS A 213 -32.38 5.33 -10.00
CA LYS A 213 -32.54 6.03 -11.27
C LYS A 213 -31.18 6.20 -11.94
N THR A 214 -31.03 5.60 -13.11
CA THR A 214 -29.89 5.74 -14.02
C THR A 214 -29.99 7.08 -14.75
N ILE A 215 -28.88 7.81 -14.90
CA ILE A 215 -28.78 9.00 -15.75
C ILE A 215 -27.81 8.67 -16.89
N GLU A 216 -28.30 8.67 -18.13
CA GLU A 216 -27.49 8.60 -19.35
C GLU A 216 -26.94 9.99 -19.69
N ILE A 217 -25.65 10.07 -20.05
CA ILE A 217 -25.03 11.28 -20.59
C ILE A 217 -24.59 11.00 -22.03
N LYS A 218 -25.14 11.76 -22.99
CA LYS A 218 -24.73 11.73 -24.40
C LYS A 218 -23.57 12.70 -24.64
N PRO A 219 -22.56 12.34 -25.45
CA PRO A 219 -21.45 13.25 -25.77
C PRO A 219 -21.88 14.30 -26.80
N LEU A 220 -21.50 15.55 -26.56
CA LEU A 220 -21.66 16.66 -27.51
C LEU A 220 -20.43 16.74 -28.41
N LYS A 221 -20.66 16.60 -29.73
CA LYS A 221 -19.73 16.99 -30.78
C LYS A 221 -19.84 18.50 -30.99
N GLY A 222 -18.71 19.20 -31.02
CA GLY A 222 -18.62 20.61 -31.39
C GLY A 222 -17.32 20.88 -32.14
N GLU A 223 -17.45 21.39 -33.35
CA GLU A 223 -16.39 21.66 -34.31
C GLU A 223 -15.60 22.92 -33.93
N THR A 224 -14.27 22.87 -33.98
CA THR A 224 -13.38 23.98 -33.63
C THR A 224 -13.15 24.91 -34.84
N LYS A 225 -13.56 26.18 -34.71
CA LYS A 225 -12.97 27.30 -35.47
C LYS A 225 -11.80 27.87 -34.67
N ASN A 226 -10.61 27.93 -35.28
CA ASN A 226 -9.43 28.56 -34.69
C ASN A 226 -9.65 30.08 -34.58
N MET A 227 -9.80 30.58 -33.35
CA MET A 227 -9.73 32.01 -33.02
C MET A 227 -8.44 32.29 -32.21
N ALA A 228 -7.94 33.52 -32.26
CA ALA A 228 -6.76 33.90 -31.49
C ALA A 228 -7.02 33.79 -29.98
N LYS A 229 -6.02 33.32 -29.23
CA LYS A 229 -6.11 33.16 -27.77
C LYS A 229 -5.27 34.21 -27.07
N PHE A 230 -5.89 34.88 -26.11
CA PHE A 230 -5.27 35.86 -25.23
C PHE A 230 -5.28 35.34 -23.80
N VAL A 231 -4.11 35.22 -23.18
CA VAL A 231 -3.98 34.68 -21.81
C VAL A 231 -3.71 35.81 -20.83
N CYS A 232 -4.52 35.89 -19.78
CA CYS A 232 -4.29 36.82 -18.68
C CYS A 232 -3.06 36.39 -17.87
N THR A 233 -2.02 37.22 -17.84
CA THR A 233 -0.78 36.97 -17.09
C THR A 233 -0.94 36.96 -15.57
N VAL A 234 -2.09 37.44 -15.05
CA VAL A 234 -2.36 37.52 -13.61
C VAL A 234 -3.02 36.24 -13.09
N CYS A 235 -3.91 35.60 -13.86
CA CYS A 235 -4.72 34.48 -13.38
C CYS A 235 -4.85 33.30 -14.35
N GLY A 236 -4.25 33.39 -15.54
CA GLY A 236 -4.29 32.32 -16.55
C GLY A 236 -5.60 32.22 -17.35
N TYR A 237 -6.57 33.13 -17.16
CA TYR A 237 -7.80 33.14 -17.96
C TYR A 237 -7.49 33.28 -19.46
N VAL A 238 -8.05 32.37 -20.27
CA VAL A 238 -7.90 32.35 -21.73
C VAL A 238 -9.14 32.94 -22.37
N HIS A 239 -8.97 34.03 -23.11
CA HIS A 239 -10.00 34.61 -23.97
C HIS A 239 -9.78 34.17 -25.41
N GLU A 240 -10.82 33.63 -26.05
CA GLU A 240 -10.83 33.32 -27.48
C GLU A 240 -11.61 34.43 -28.21
N GLY A 241 -10.94 35.18 -29.08
CA GLY A 241 -11.51 36.36 -29.74
C GLY A 241 -10.51 37.03 -30.67
N ASP A 242 -10.94 38.06 -31.41
CA ASP A 242 -10.06 38.81 -32.32
C ASP A 242 -9.15 39.80 -31.58
N SER A 243 -9.49 40.17 -30.34
CA SER A 243 -8.71 41.07 -29.47
C SER A 243 -8.85 40.68 -27.99
N ALA A 244 -7.89 41.10 -27.15
CA ALA A 244 -7.99 40.94 -25.70
C ALA A 244 -9.21 41.70 -25.13
N PRO A 245 -9.88 41.19 -24.08
CA PRO A 245 -10.99 41.88 -23.43
C PRO A 245 -10.49 43.11 -22.65
N GLU A 246 -11.31 44.16 -22.53
CA GLU A 246 -10.95 45.38 -21.77
C GLU A 246 -10.58 45.09 -20.31
N PHE A 247 -11.24 44.10 -19.71
CA PHE A 247 -10.95 43.59 -18.37
C PHE A 247 -11.03 42.07 -18.34
N CYS A 248 -10.14 41.45 -17.55
CA CYS A 248 -10.24 40.02 -17.27
C CYS A 248 -11.53 39.71 -16.49
N PRO A 249 -12.39 38.80 -16.96
CA PRO A 249 -13.64 38.47 -16.26
C PRO A 249 -13.42 37.76 -14.92
N ILE A 250 -12.24 37.18 -14.70
CA ILE A 250 -11.90 36.48 -13.46
C ILE A 250 -11.25 37.43 -12.44
N CYS A 251 -10.13 38.06 -12.81
CA CYS A 251 -9.32 38.84 -11.86
C CYS A 251 -9.44 40.36 -12.03
N LYS A 252 -10.23 40.84 -13.00
CA LYS A 252 -10.40 42.27 -13.33
C LYS A 252 -9.13 43.01 -13.74
N ALA A 253 -8.04 42.28 -14.02
CA ALA A 253 -6.83 42.87 -14.59
C ALA A 253 -7.15 43.58 -15.92
N PRO A 254 -6.54 44.74 -16.21
CA PRO A 254 -6.78 45.48 -17.44
C PRO A 254 -6.26 44.71 -18.67
N ALA A 255 -6.76 45.06 -19.85
CA ALA A 255 -6.39 44.47 -21.14
C ALA A 255 -4.87 44.34 -21.36
N GLU A 256 -4.08 45.28 -20.84
CA GLU A 256 -2.61 45.29 -20.89
C GLU A 256 -1.95 44.04 -20.27
N LYS A 257 -2.67 43.32 -19.39
CA LYS A 257 -2.19 42.08 -18.77
C LYS A 257 -2.50 40.83 -19.59
N PHE A 258 -3.06 40.96 -20.78
CA PHE A 258 -3.27 39.85 -21.71
C PHE A 258 -2.13 39.75 -22.73
N VAL A 259 -1.56 38.56 -22.85
CA VAL A 259 -0.55 38.24 -23.85
C VAL A 259 -1.19 37.37 -24.93
N LYS A 260 -1.03 37.77 -26.19
CA LYS A 260 -1.47 36.97 -27.34
C LYS A 260 -0.55 35.76 -27.48
N GLN A 261 -1.13 34.58 -27.54
CA GLN A 261 -0.35 33.35 -27.68
C GLN A 261 -0.02 33.13 -29.17
N GLU A 262 1.21 33.49 -29.58
CA GLU A 262 1.77 33.24 -30.91
C GLU A 262 3.04 32.38 -30.78
N GLY A 263 3.11 31.21 -31.43
CA GLY A 263 4.30 30.34 -31.44
C GLY A 263 4.32 29.22 -30.38
N GLU A 264 5.41 28.44 -30.37
CA GLU A 264 5.60 27.25 -29.52
C GLU A 264 5.26 27.50 -28.04
N MET A 265 4.58 26.52 -27.43
CA MET A 265 4.12 26.58 -26.05
C MET A 265 5.29 26.67 -25.08
N THR A 266 5.59 27.88 -24.60
CA THR A 266 6.49 28.11 -23.48
C THR A 266 5.68 28.30 -22.20
N TRP A 267 5.94 27.47 -21.19
CA TRP A 267 5.25 27.52 -19.91
C TRP A 267 5.95 28.52 -18.99
N ALA A 268 5.25 29.52 -18.48
CA ALA A 268 5.83 30.59 -17.65
C ALA A 268 6.40 30.12 -16.30
N SER A 269 6.32 28.82 -15.98
CA SER A 269 6.72 28.23 -14.69
C SER A 269 7.29 26.82 -14.87
N GLU A 270 8.11 26.62 -15.90
CA GLU A 270 8.85 25.38 -16.05
C GLU A 270 9.89 25.24 -14.93
N HIS A 271 9.98 24.06 -14.31
CA HIS A 271 11.06 23.77 -13.37
C HIS A 271 12.36 23.63 -14.16
N VAL A 272 13.30 24.54 -13.94
CA VAL A 272 14.59 24.56 -14.62
C VAL A 272 15.66 24.00 -13.70
N VAL A 273 16.41 23.01 -14.17
CA VAL A 273 17.60 22.50 -13.48
C VAL A 273 18.80 23.39 -13.78
N GLY A 274 19.52 23.80 -12.75
CA GLY A 274 20.70 24.65 -12.86
C GLY A 274 20.37 26.14 -12.96
N VAL A 275 19.31 26.62 -12.29
CA VAL A 275 18.96 28.05 -12.25
C VAL A 275 20.05 28.93 -11.63
N ALA A 276 20.96 28.36 -10.83
CA ALA A 276 22.11 29.07 -10.29
C ALA A 276 23.25 29.25 -11.33
N LYS A 277 23.14 28.71 -12.54
CA LYS A 277 24.17 28.90 -13.58
C LYS A 277 24.30 30.38 -13.93
N GLY A 278 25.48 30.95 -13.67
CA GLY A 278 25.79 32.35 -13.95
C GLY A 278 25.58 33.32 -12.78
N VAL A 279 25.23 32.83 -11.58
CA VAL A 279 25.36 33.62 -10.34
C VAL A 279 26.83 33.74 -9.94
N SER A 280 27.13 34.61 -8.97
CA SER A 280 28.50 34.86 -8.54
C SER A 280 29.15 33.62 -7.89
N GLU A 281 30.47 33.46 -8.06
CA GLU A 281 31.17 32.24 -7.64
C GLU A 281 31.12 32.03 -6.11
N ASP A 282 31.07 33.10 -5.31
CA ASP A 282 30.87 33.02 -3.87
C ASP A 282 29.53 32.36 -3.52
N ILE A 283 28.45 32.72 -4.22
CA ILE A 283 27.13 32.09 -4.03
C ILE A 283 27.17 30.62 -4.49
N ILE A 284 27.82 30.31 -5.62
CA ILE A 284 27.94 28.93 -6.09
C ILE A 284 28.72 28.08 -5.07
N MET A 285 29.80 28.62 -4.51
CA MET A 285 30.58 27.95 -3.47
C MET A 285 29.75 27.68 -2.23
N ASP A 286 28.97 28.66 -1.77
CA ASP A 286 28.08 28.46 -0.62
C ASP A 286 27.01 27.41 -0.92
N LEU A 287 26.41 27.42 -2.11
CA LEU A 287 25.43 26.40 -2.51
C LEU A 287 26.04 24.98 -2.57
N ARG A 288 27.27 24.84 -3.06
CA ARG A 288 28.01 23.56 -3.04
C ARG A 288 28.32 23.12 -1.61
N ALA A 289 28.76 24.03 -0.75
CA ALA A 289 29.05 23.73 0.64
C ALA A 289 27.79 23.28 1.40
N ASN A 290 26.64 23.90 1.13
CA ASN A 290 25.36 23.44 1.67
C ASN A 290 25.02 22.06 1.12
N PHE A 291 25.10 21.83 -0.21
CA PHE A 291 24.85 20.50 -0.78
C PHE A 291 25.70 19.39 -0.12
N GLU A 292 27.00 19.62 0.06
CA GLU A 292 27.91 18.68 0.73
C GLU A 292 27.60 18.50 2.22
N GLY A 293 27.25 19.59 2.91
CA GLY A 293 26.82 19.57 4.30
C GLY A 293 25.58 18.72 4.49
N GLU A 294 24.51 19.01 3.75
CA GLU A 294 23.24 18.28 3.81
C GLU A 294 23.42 16.78 3.50
N CYS A 295 24.18 16.45 2.44
CA CYS A 295 24.52 15.05 2.13
C CYS A 295 25.26 14.34 3.27
N SER A 296 26.11 15.06 4.00
CA SER A 296 26.82 14.52 5.16
C SER A 296 25.88 14.30 6.35
N GLU A 297 24.93 15.22 6.58
CA GLU A 297 23.94 15.11 7.66
C GLU A 297 23.02 13.91 7.47
N VAL A 298 22.62 13.58 6.25
CA VAL A 298 21.86 12.34 5.95
C VAL A 298 22.59 11.11 6.51
N GLY A 299 23.88 10.98 6.20
CA GLY A 299 24.69 9.86 6.67
C GLY A 299 24.86 9.86 8.20
N MET A 300 25.06 11.04 8.79
CA MET A 300 25.20 11.21 10.24
C MET A 300 23.92 10.81 10.98
N TYR A 301 22.77 11.32 10.57
CA TYR A 301 21.48 10.99 11.19
C TYR A 301 21.15 9.50 11.08
N LEU A 302 21.37 8.86 9.92
CA LEU A 302 21.17 7.41 9.79
C LEU A 302 22.13 6.60 10.68
N ALA A 303 23.37 7.06 10.86
CA ALA A 303 24.30 6.44 11.79
C ALA A 303 23.85 6.59 13.25
N MET A 304 23.39 7.79 13.64
CA MET A 304 22.83 8.06 14.97
C MET A 304 21.56 7.23 15.23
N ALA A 305 20.69 7.08 14.23
CA ALA A 305 19.50 6.23 14.32
C ALA A 305 19.87 4.79 14.67
N ARG A 306 20.88 4.22 14.00
CA ARG A 306 21.38 2.87 14.29
C ARG A 306 21.91 2.71 15.71
N VAL A 307 22.50 3.76 16.28
CA VAL A 307 22.94 3.76 17.69
C VAL A 307 21.72 3.79 18.62
N ALA A 308 20.78 4.72 18.40
CA ALA A 308 19.56 4.84 19.19
C ALA A 308 18.76 3.53 19.24
N HIS A 309 18.62 2.84 18.11
CA HIS A 309 17.95 1.53 18.04
C HIS A 309 18.67 0.45 18.88
N ARG A 310 20.01 0.42 18.86
CA ARG A 310 20.80 -0.55 19.66
C ARG A 310 20.72 -0.28 21.15
N GLU A 311 20.57 0.99 21.54
CA GLU A 311 20.40 1.40 22.94
C GLU A 311 18.95 1.23 23.44
N GLY A 312 18.01 0.89 22.56
CA GLY A 312 16.61 0.69 22.92
C GLY A 312 15.77 1.96 22.93
N TYR A 313 16.17 2.99 22.18
CA TYR A 313 15.42 4.24 21.98
C TYR A 313 14.80 4.29 20.56
N PRO A 314 13.76 3.49 20.27
CA PRO A 314 13.20 3.38 18.92
C PRO A 314 12.57 4.69 18.42
N GLU A 315 11.93 5.47 19.30
CA GLU A 315 11.34 6.76 18.93
C GLU A 315 12.39 7.77 18.46
N VAL A 316 13.53 7.83 19.16
CA VAL A 316 14.66 8.68 18.79
C VAL A 316 15.26 8.21 17.47
N GLY A 317 15.44 6.90 17.31
CA GLY A 317 15.92 6.32 16.05
C GLY A 317 15.02 6.65 14.86
N LEU A 318 13.70 6.54 15.03
CA LEU A 318 12.72 6.91 14.01
C LEU A 318 12.75 8.40 13.67
N TYR A 319 12.94 9.27 14.67
CA TYR A 319 13.05 10.71 14.41
C TYR A 319 14.34 11.05 13.65
N TYR A 320 15.47 10.42 13.98
CA TYR A 320 16.70 10.58 13.20
C TYR A 320 16.55 10.11 11.75
N GLU A 321 15.86 8.99 11.50
CA GLU A 321 15.54 8.56 10.14
C GLU A 321 14.65 9.58 9.40
N LYS A 322 13.70 10.19 10.10
CA LYS A 322 12.85 11.24 9.55
C LYS A 322 13.65 12.50 9.19
N ALA A 323 14.53 12.96 10.08
CA ALA A 323 15.42 14.10 9.83
C ALA A 323 16.36 13.83 8.65
N ALA A 324 16.92 12.62 8.54
CA ALA A 324 17.74 12.23 7.39
C ALA A 324 17.00 12.37 6.05
N TRP A 325 15.70 12.10 6.00
CA TRP A 325 14.89 12.32 4.79
C TRP A 325 14.61 13.80 4.50
N GLU A 326 14.56 14.64 5.52
CA GLU A 326 14.40 16.08 5.38
C GLU A 326 15.70 16.71 4.84
N GLU A 327 16.86 16.35 5.37
CA GLU A 327 18.15 16.83 4.82
C GLU A 327 18.43 16.27 3.41
N ALA A 328 17.99 15.04 3.11
CA ALA A 328 18.07 14.50 1.76
C ALA A 328 17.25 15.34 0.76
N GLU A 329 16.13 15.93 1.20
CA GLU A 329 15.34 16.84 0.40
C GLU A 329 16.06 18.18 0.20
N HIS A 330 16.66 18.73 1.26
CA HIS A 330 17.46 19.95 1.18
C HIS A 330 18.63 19.77 0.19
N ALA A 331 19.38 18.67 0.32
CA ALA A 331 20.44 18.31 -0.62
C ALA A 331 19.93 18.21 -2.07
N ALA A 332 18.76 17.59 -2.29
CA ALA A 332 18.18 17.47 -3.63
C ALA A 332 17.86 18.84 -4.24
N LYS A 333 17.29 19.77 -3.46
CA LYS A 333 17.04 21.14 -3.92
C LYS A 333 18.33 21.87 -4.28
N PHE A 334 19.37 21.79 -3.46
CA PHE A 334 20.66 22.41 -3.81
C PHE A 334 21.28 21.79 -5.07
N ALA A 335 21.19 20.48 -5.23
CA ALA A 335 21.63 19.79 -6.44
C ALA A 335 20.88 20.27 -7.70
N GLU A 336 19.56 20.47 -7.60
CA GLU A 336 18.74 21.01 -8.69
C GLU A 336 19.09 22.48 -9.00
N LEU A 337 19.29 23.31 -7.98
CA LEU A 337 19.70 24.71 -8.15
C LEU A 337 21.03 24.82 -8.90
N LEU A 338 22.02 23.99 -8.51
CA LEU A 338 23.34 23.94 -9.11
C LEU A 338 23.30 23.31 -10.52
N GLY A 339 22.58 22.21 -10.69
CA GLY A 339 22.52 21.44 -11.93
C GLY A 339 23.86 20.81 -12.34
N GLU A 340 24.73 20.54 -11.37
CA GLU A 340 26.08 19.96 -11.58
C GLU A 340 26.07 18.43 -11.53
N VAL A 341 25.22 17.86 -10.67
CA VAL A 341 25.09 16.41 -10.46
C VAL A 341 23.79 15.84 -11.02
N VAL A 342 22.94 16.69 -11.61
CA VAL A 342 21.64 16.36 -12.19
C VAL A 342 21.39 17.21 -13.43
N THR A 343 20.73 16.62 -14.42
CA THR A 343 20.30 17.28 -15.66
C THR A 343 18.77 17.22 -15.80
N ASP A 344 18.24 17.96 -16.76
CA ASP A 344 16.83 17.93 -17.18
C ASP A 344 16.44 16.65 -17.95
N SER A 345 17.40 15.78 -18.27
CA SER A 345 17.17 14.56 -19.05
C SER A 345 17.31 13.32 -18.18
N THR A 346 16.19 12.60 -17.99
CA THR A 346 16.20 11.29 -17.30
C THR A 346 17.17 10.31 -17.95
N LYS A 347 17.26 10.30 -19.29
CA LYS A 347 18.22 9.46 -20.01
C LYS A 347 19.66 9.78 -19.60
N LYS A 348 20.03 11.07 -19.60
CA LYS A 348 21.38 11.50 -19.25
C LYS A 348 21.70 11.24 -17.78
N ASN A 349 20.74 11.46 -16.89
CA ASN A 349 20.89 11.17 -15.45
C ASN A 349 21.14 9.68 -15.21
N LEU A 350 20.45 8.78 -15.94
CA LEU A 350 20.72 7.34 -15.86
C LEU A 350 22.13 6.98 -16.34
N GLU A 351 22.59 7.55 -17.45
CA GLU A 351 23.96 7.36 -17.95
C GLU A 351 25.00 7.80 -16.91
N MET A 352 24.83 9.00 -16.35
CA MET A 352 25.69 9.55 -15.30
C MET A 352 25.73 8.65 -14.06
N ARG A 353 24.58 8.13 -13.61
CA ARG A 353 24.54 7.20 -12.47
C ARG A 353 25.17 5.85 -12.78
N ILE A 354 24.98 5.30 -13.98
CA ILE A 354 25.64 4.04 -14.38
C ILE A 354 27.17 4.18 -14.31
N GLU A 355 27.71 5.27 -14.85
CA GLU A 355 29.14 5.57 -14.82
C GLU A 355 29.64 5.78 -13.38
N ALA A 356 28.90 6.55 -12.57
CA ALA A 356 29.23 6.79 -11.17
C ALA A 356 29.26 5.50 -10.34
N GLU A 357 28.24 4.64 -10.46
CA GLU A 357 28.19 3.35 -9.74
C GLU A 357 29.31 2.41 -10.19
N ASN A 358 29.69 2.42 -11.48
CA ASN A 358 30.82 1.63 -11.97
C ASN A 358 32.15 2.09 -11.35
N GLY A 359 32.39 3.40 -11.32
CA GLY A 359 33.55 3.99 -10.67
C GLY A 359 33.59 3.72 -9.16
N ALA A 360 32.46 3.88 -8.48
CA ALA A 360 32.33 3.62 -7.04
C ALA A 360 32.57 2.14 -6.69
N THR A 361 32.05 1.22 -7.51
CA THR A 361 32.31 -0.23 -7.39
C THR A 361 33.81 -0.51 -7.45
N ALA A 362 34.51 0.06 -8.43
CA ALA A 362 35.94 -0.14 -8.60
C ALA A 362 36.75 0.43 -7.43
N GLY A 363 36.45 1.66 -7.01
CA GLY A 363 37.10 2.32 -5.88
C GLY A 363 36.91 1.58 -4.55
N LYS A 364 35.69 1.14 -4.24
CA LYS A 364 35.39 0.36 -3.03
C LYS A 364 36.04 -1.02 -3.08
N THR A 365 36.09 -1.66 -4.25
CA THR A 365 36.79 -2.95 -4.41
C THR A 365 38.29 -2.81 -4.16
N ASP A 366 38.93 -1.74 -4.64
CA ASP A 366 40.34 -1.46 -4.36
C ASP A 366 40.57 -1.22 -2.85
N LEU A 367 39.75 -0.38 -2.23
CA LEU A 367 39.83 -0.09 -0.80
C LEU A 367 39.70 -1.36 0.04
N ALA A 368 38.72 -2.21 -0.27
CA ALA A 368 38.54 -3.50 0.41
C ALA A 368 39.78 -4.39 0.25
N LYS A 369 40.34 -4.52 -0.96
CA LYS A 369 41.57 -5.29 -1.20
C LYS A 369 42.74 -4.79 -0.37
N ARG A 370 42.95 -3.46 -0.31
CA ARG A 370 44.03 -2.86 0.50
C ARG A 370 43.81 -3.08 1.99
N ALA A 371 42.56 -2.98 2.48
CA ALA A 371 42.22 -3.30 3.87
C ALA A 371 42.52 -4.77 4.20
N LYS A 372 42.16 -5.70 3.31
CA LYS A 372 42.45 -7.13 3.49
C LYS A 372 43.94 -7.43 3.54
N ALA A 373 44.73 -6.79 2.68
CA ALA A 373 46.19 -6.93 2.68
C ALA A 373 46.84 -6.46 3.99
N GLN A 374 46.17 -5.59 4.75
CA GLN A 374 46.60 -5.10 6.07
C GLN A 374 45.93 -5.84 7.24
N ASN A 375 45.19 -6.93 6.97
CA ASN A 375 44.41 -7.69 7.96
C ASN A 375 43.35 -6.85 8.71
N LEU A 376 42.79 -5.83 8.05
CA LEU A 376 41.71 -5.00 8.58
C LEU A 376 40.34 -5.57 8.17
N ASP A 377 40.02 -6.74 8.70
CA ASP A 377 38.89 -7.56 8.22
C ASP A 377 37.53 -6.86 8.34
N ALA A 378 37.24 -6.17 9.45
CA ALA A 378 35.99 -5.43 9.62
C ALA A 378 35.79 -4.33 8.55
N ILE A 379 36.88 -3.66 8.14
CA ILE A 379 36.84 -2.64 7.09
C ILE A 379 36.65 -3.32 5.73
N HIS A 380 37.43 -4.38 5.46
CA HIS A 380 37.29 -5.15 4.22
C HIS A 380 35.86 -5.65 4.04
N ASP A 381 35.30 -6.34 5.03
CA ASP A 381 34.01 -7.01 4.90
C ASP A 381 32.89 -5.99 4.65
N THR A 382 32.89 -4.88 5.39
CA THR A 382 31.93 -3.79 5.23
C THR A 382 32.05 -3.14 3.85
N VAL A 383 33.25 -2.72 3.46
CA VAL A 383 33.46 -2.00 2.19
C VAL A 383 33.24 -2.92 0.98
N HIS A 384 33.57 -4.21 1.11
CA HIS A 384 33.34 -5.20 0.05
C HIS A 384 31.84 -5.48 -0.15
N GLU A 385 31.05 -5.49 0.93
CA GLU A 385 29.59 -5.53 0.83
C GLU A 385 29.07 -4.27 0.11
N MET A 386 29.53 -3.08 0.50
CA MET A 386 29.16 -1.84 -0.19
C MET A 386 29.54 -1.86 -1.68
N ALA A 387 30.70 -2.43 -2.04
CA ALA A 387 31.09 -2.58 -3.45
C ALA A 387 30.10 -3.46 -4.25
N ARG A 388 29.51 -4.48 -3.61
CA ARG A 388 28.45 -5.30 -4.23
C ARG A 388 27.15 -4.52 -4.38
N ASP A 389 26.84 -3.65 -3.43
CA ASP A 389 25.67 -2.76 -3.52
C ASP A 389 25.80 -1.79 -4.70
N GLU A 390 26.95 -1.12 -4.88
CA GLU A 390 27.17 -0.26 -6.05
C GLU A 390 27.02 -1.05 -7.37
N ALA A 391 27.55 -2.28 -7.42
CA ALA A 391 27.40 -3.14 -8.60
C ALA A 391 25.92 -3.48 -8.87
N ARG A 392 25.13 -3.69 -7.81
CA ARG A 392 23.69 -3.93 -7.90
C ARG A 392 22.95 -2.67 -8.36
N HIS A 393 23.27 -1.49 -7.82
CA HIS A 393 22.72 -0.21 -8.23
C HIS A 393 23.01 0.07 -9.72
N GLY A 394 24.28 -0.06 -10.13
CA GLY A 394 24.70 0.14 -11.52
C GLY A 394 23.99 -0.80 -12.50
N LYS A 395 23.82 -2.09 -12.14
CA LYS A 395 23.03 -3.04 -12.95
C LYS A 395 21.55 -2.67 -13.02
N ALA A 396 20.96 -2.19 -11.93
CA ALA A 396 19.57 -1.73 -11.91
C ALA A 396 19.39 -0.51 -12.82
N PHE A 397 20.25 0.51 -12.72
CA PHE A 397 20.21 1.68 -13.59
C PHE A 397 20.45 1.32 -15.06
N LEU A 398 21.40 0.42 -15.35
CA LEU A 398 21.62 -0.08 -16.71
C LEU A 398 20.39 -0.82 -17.26
N GLY A 399 19.73 -1.62 -16.42
CA GLY A 399 18.48 -2.29 -16.78
C GLY A 399 17.37 -1.31 -17.13
N LEU A 400 17.20 -0.25 -16.33
CA LEU A 400 16.23 0.83 -16.59
C LEU A 400 16.58 1.60 -17.86
N TYR A 401 17.85 1.98 -18.03
CA TYR A 401 18.33 2.66 -19.23
C TYR A 401 18.02 1.84 -20.49
N ASN A 402 18.37 0.56 -20.47
CA ASN A 402 18.13 -0.31 -21.62
C ASN A 402 16.63 -0.47 -21.90
N ARG A 403 15.80 -0.62 -20.87
CA ARG A 403 14.35 -0.79 -21.02
C ARG A 403 13.67 0.39 -21.71
N TYR A 404 14.10 1.63 -21.39
CA TYR A 404 13.40 2.83 -21.84
C TYR A 404 14.10 3.57 -22.98
N PHE A 405 15.42 3.43 -23.14
CA PHE A 405 16.21 4.29 -24.05
C PHE A 405 17.10 3.54 -25.04
N LYS A 406 17.27 2.22 -24.90
CA LYS A 406 18.02 1.40 -25.85
C LYS A 406 17.04 0.60 -26.69
N LYS A 407 16.77 1.08 -27.90
CA LYS A 407 15.99 0.35 -28.92
C LYS A 407 16.84 -0.73 -29.57
#